data_AF-A0A955ZTB6-F1
#
_entry.id   AF-A0A955ZTB6-F1
#
_cell.length_a   1.000
_cell.length_b   1.000
_cell.length_c   1.000
_cell.angle_alpha   90.00
_cell.angle_beta   90.00
_cell.angle_gamma   90.00
#
_symmetry.space_group_name_H-M   'P 1'
#
loop_
_entity.id
_entity.type
_entity.pdbx_description
1 polymer ?
#
loop_
_entity_poly.entity_id
_entity_poly.type
_entity_poly.pdbx_seq_one_letter_code
_entity_poly.pdbx_strand_id
1 'polypeptide(L)'
;MSRKQSRLVLTCEHASRALPAAYRARFADDEALLASHRGWDPGALDVARALARRLRAPLVAGGITRLLVDLNRSPHNPAVVGALGRRLPKDEQRALIARYHAPHWARVREVLGAAARGGRPVLHIAVHSFVPVLDGDRRDFEIGLLYDPARAPERRLAAEWKRLLLDSPRRLRVRRNEPYRGNADGLATALRRELPATRYAGFELELNQAALEDASSRRALVDVIATTLRAIC
;
A
#
# COMPACT_ATOMS: atom_id res chain seq x y z
N MET A 1 26.99 16.41 8.95
CA MET A 1 26.63 14.99 9.17
C MET A 1 25.91 14.47 7.93
N SER A 2 26.50 13.52 7.20
CA SER A 2 25.84 12.87 6.05
C SER A 2 24.54 12.21 6.50
N ARG A 3 23.39 12.59 5.90
CA ARG A 3 22.11 11.87 6.09
C ARG A 3 22.37 10.41 5.71
N LYS A 4 22.32 9.48 6.67
CA LYS A 4 22.32 8.05 6.32
C LYS A 4 21.07 7.79 5.49
N GLN A 5 21.27 7.43 4.21
CA GLN A 5 20.17 7.14 3.30
C GLN A 5 19.24 6.07 3.88
N SER A 6 17.94 6.28 3.78
CA SER A 6 16.93 5.32 4.21
C SER A 6 16.98 4.08 3.33
N ARG A 7 16.68 2.92 3.90
CA ARG A 7 16.42 1.70 3.12
C ARG A 7 14.95 1.70 2.73
N LEU A 8 14.69 1.52 1.44
CA LEU A 8 13.32 1.44 0.93
C LEU A 8 12.80 0.01 1.09
N VAL A 9 11.56 -0.12 1.58
CA VAL A 9 10.77 -1.36 1.59
C VAL A 9 9.41 -1.07 0.98
N LEU A 10 8.93 -1.97 0.12
CA LEU A 10 7.64 -1.85 -0.54
C LEU A 10 6.67 -2.92 -0.02
N THR A 11 5.41 -2.55 0.14
CA THR A 11 4.30 -3.52 0.30
C THR A 11 3.18 -3.24 -0.70
N CYS A 12 2.32 -4.23 -0.91
CA CYS A 12 1.09 -4.09 -1.68
C CYS A 12 0.08 -5.09 -1.14
N GLU A 13 -0.71 -4.67 -0.18
CA GLU A 13 -1.60 -5.49 0.65
C GLU A 13 -2.81 -5.96 -0.17
N HIS A 14 -3.33 -5.09 -1.05
CA HIS A 14 -4.50 -5.35 -1.90
C HIS A 14 -4.10 -5.78 -3.33
N ALA A 15 -2.96 -6.45 -3.44
CA ALA A 15 -2.34 -6.82 -4.72
C ALA A 15 -3.11 -7.83 -5.57
N SER A 16 -4.07 -8.56 -5.00
CA SER A 16 -4.70 -9.71 -5.64
C SER A 16 -6.17 -9.80 -5.31
N ARG A 17 -6.99 -10.15 -6.31
CA ARG A 17 -8.39 -10.57 -6.13
C ARG A 17 -8.55 -12.08 -5.95
N ALA A 18 -7.45 -12.82 -5.81
CA ALA A 18 -7.49 -14.27 -5.80
C ALA A 18 -8.32 -14.80 -4.62
N LEU A 19 -9.20 -15.73 -4.96
CA LEU A 19 -9.98 -16.50 -4.03
C LEU A 19 -9.33 -17.90 -3.87
N PRO A 20 -8.94 -18.30 -2.64
CA PRO A 20 -8.38 -19.63 -2.40
C PRO A 20 -9.36 -20.72 -2.84
N ALA A 21 -8.84 -21.85 -3.33
CA ALA A 21 -9.64 -22.92 -3.92
C ALA A 21 -10.81 -23.37 -3.03
N ALA A 22 -10.57 -23.48 -1.72
CA ALA A 22 -11.57 -23.87 -0.72
C ALA A 22 -12.81 -22.94 -0.66
N TYR A 23 -12.69 -21.70 -1.13
CA TYR A 23 -13.78 -20.70 -1.09
C TYR A 23 -14.44 -20.47 -2.46
N ARG A 24 -13.88 -21.01 -3.55
CA ARG A 24 -14.34 -20.72 -4.93
C ARG A 24 -15.79 -21.11 -5.17
N ALA A 25 -16.16 -22.35 -4.82
CA ALA A 25 -17.54 -22.81 -4.99
C ALA A 25 -18.53 -22.00 -4.15
N ARG A 26 -18.13 -21.57 -2.94
CA ARG A 26 -18.98 -20.83 -2.01
C ARG A 26 -19.26 -19.39 -2.43
N PHE A 27 -18.32 -18.75 -3.12
CA PHE A 27 -18.45 -17.35 -3.57
C PHE A 27 -18.42 -17.23 -5.10
N ALA A 28 -18.91 -18.26 -5.81
CA ALA A 28 -18.97 -18.28 -7.27
C ALA A 28 -19.81 -17.12 -7.82
N ASP A 29 -20.87 -16.75 -7.12
CA ASP A 29 -21.78 -15.67 -7.51
C ASP A 29 -21.23 -14.25 -7.19
N ASP A 30 -20.08 -14.14 -6.51
CA ASP A 30 -19.46 -12.87 -6.14
C ASP A 30 -18.35 -12.44 -7.12
N GLU A 31 -18.23 -13.05 -8.31
CA GLU A 31 -17.14 -12.78 -9.27
C GLU A 31 -17.07 -11.30 -9.68
N ALA A 32 -18.22 -10.64 -9.90
CA ALA A 32 -18.27 -9.22 -10.22
C ALA A 32 -17.71 -8.36 -9.07
N LEU A 33 -18.01 -8.73 -7.83
CA LEU A 33 -17.50 -8.03 -6.65
C LEU A 33 -16.00 -8.26 -6.48
N LEU A 34 -15.52 -9.49 -6.71
CA LEU A 34 -14.09 -9.85 -6.69
C LEU A 34 -13.31 -9.10 -7.78
N ALA A 35 -13.88 -8.96 -8.98
CA ALA A 35 -13.27 -8.22 -10.09
C ALA A 35 -13.19 -6.70 -9.85
N SER A 36 -14.09 -6.16 -9.03
CA SER A 36 -14.15 -4.72 -8.72
C SER A 36 -13.01 -4.24 -7.80
N HIS A 37 -12.88 -2.91 -7.68
CA HIS A 37 -11.98 -2.25 -6.71
C HIS A 37 -12.27 -2.60 -5.24
N ARG A 38 -13.40 -3.24 -4.94
CA ARG A 38 -13.69 -3.75 -3.58
C ARG A 38 -12.92 -5.04 -3.28
N GLY A 39 -12.55 -5.80 -4.32
CA GLY A 39 -11.82 -7.06 -4.23
C GLY A 39 -10.32 -6.91 -4.07
N TRP A 40 -9.76 -5.86 -4.65
CA TRP A 40 -8.33 -5.61 -4.79
C TRP A 40 -8.10 -4.19 -5.34
N ASP A 41 -6.83 -3.80 -5.49
CA ASP A 41 -6.42 -2.51 -6.05
C ASP A 41 -5.87 -2.69 -7.48
N PRO A 42 -6.69 -2.53 -8.54
CA PRO A 42 -6.27 -2.62 -9.93
C PRO A 42 -4.99 -1.82 -10.22
N GLY A 43 -4.01 -2.48 -10.83
CA GLY A 43 -2.74 -1.88 -11.25
C GLY A 43 -1.71 -1.62 -10.13
N ALA A 44 -2.09 -1.67 -8.85
CA ALA A 44 -1.18 -1.38 -7.74
C ALA A 44 0.01 -2.36 -7.69
N LEU A 45 -0.24 -3.66 -7.86
CA LEU A 45 0.82 -4.68 -7.87
C LEU A 45 1.79 -4.51 -9.04
N ASP A 46 1.31 -4.11 -10.22
CA ASP A 46 2.16 -3.87 -11.38
C ASP A 46 3.12 -2.70 -11.13
N VAL A 47 2.61 -1.62 -10.53
CA VAL A 47 3.42 -0.48 -10.10
C VAL A 47 4.40 -0.90 -9.01
N ALA A 48 3.95 -1.60 -7.98
CA ALA A 48 4.80 -2.06 -6.88
C ALA A 48 5.96 -2.94 -7.36
N ARG A 49 5.70 -3.90 -8.26
CA ARG A 49 6.74 -4.75 -8.88
C ARG A 49 7.71 -3.93 -9.73
N ALA A 50 7.20 -2.97 -10.49
CA ALA A 50 8.02 -2.13 -11.35
C ALA A 50 8.93 -1.20 -10.52
N LEU A 51 8.43 -0.66 -9.42
CA LEU A 51 9.20 0.11 -8.44
C LEU A 51 10.24 -0.76 -7.74
N ALA A 52 9.87 -1.96 -7.26
CA ALA A 52 10.79 -2.89 -6.60
C ALA A 52 12.00 -3.21 -7.47
N ARG A 53 11.77 -3.52 -8.76
CA ARG A 53 12.85 -3.78 -9.73
C ARG A 53 13.74 -2.56 -9.95
N ARG A 54 13.15 -1.38 -10.19
CA ARG A 54 13.90 -0.14 -10.45
C ARG A 54 14.71 0.32 -9.24
N LEU A 55 14.16 0.17 -8.04
CA LEU A 55 14.75 0.67 -6.81
C LEU A 55 15.60 -0.38 -6.09
N ARG A 56 15.62 -1.62 -6.60
CA ARG A 56 16.26 -2.78 -5.97
C ARG A 56 15.81 -2.92 -4.50
N ALA A 57 14.51 -2.71 -4.28
CA ALA A 57 13.88 -2.74 -2.96
C ALA A 57 13.09 -4.05 -2.79
N PRO A 58 13.07 -4.64 -1.60
CA PRO A 58 12.20 -5.78 -1.32
C PRO A 58 10.73 -5.38 -1.42
N LEU A 59 9.90 -6.31 -1.91
CA LEU A 59 8.45 -6.17 -2.02
C LEU A 59 7.77 -7.34 -1.30
N VAL A 60 6.79 -7.02 -0.44
CA VAL A 60 5.86 -8.01 0.12
C VAL A 60 4.45 -7.73 -0.40
N ALA A 61 3.89 -8.63 -1.17
CA ALA A 61 2.56 -8.47 -1.78
C ALA A 61 1.54 -9.47 -1.20
N GLY A 62 0.29 -9.03 -1.09
CA GLY A 62 -0.84 -9.85 -0.70
C GLY A 62 -1.22 -10.88 -1.78
N GLY A 63 -1.54 -12.09 -1.37
CA GLY A 63 -1.92 -13.19 -2.26
C GLY A 63 -3.42 -13.46 -2.34
N ILE A 64 -4.25 -12.70 -1.62
CA ILE A 64 -5.67 -12.98 -1.39
C ILE A 64 -6.49 -11.69 -1.50
N THR A 65 -7.76 -11.84 -1.93
CA THR A 65 -8.70 -10.72 -1.93
C THR A 65 -8.94 -10.17 -0.52
N ARG A 66 -8.97 -8.83 -0.42
CA ARG A 66 -9.36 -8.13 0.81
C ARG A 66 -10.80 -8.42 1.25
N LEU A 67 -11.62 -8.95 0.35
CA LEU A 67 -12.99 -9.35 0.65
C LEU A 67 -13.07 -10.57 1.58
N LEU A 68 -12.02 -11.41 1.64
CA LEU A 68 -11.91 -12.45 2.67
C LEU A 68 -11.26 -11.87 3.92
N VAL A 69 -10.06 -11.32 3.78
CA VAL A 69 -9.29 -10.75 4.89
C VAL A 69 -8.44 -9.59 4.39
N ASP A 70 -8.58 -8.44 5.02
CA ASP A 70 -7.87 -7.22 4.66
C ASP A 70 -6.49 -7.18 5.32
N LEU A 71 -5.44 -7.27 4.50
CA LEU A 71 -4.06 -7.29 4.96
C LEU A 71 -3.55 -5.91 5.40
N ASN A 72 -4.28 -4.82 5.12
CA ASN A 72 -3.98 -3.45 5.58
C ASN A 72 -4.90 -3.02 6.74
N ARG A 73 -5.40 -3.96 7.53
CA ARG A 73 -6.13 -3.70 8.78
C ARG A 73 -5.45 -4.39 9.94
N SER A 74 -5.46 -3.76 11.12
CA SER A 74 -4.92 -4.42 12.32
C SER A 74 -5.73 -5.68 12.68
N PRO A 75 -5.14 -6.66 13.39
CA PRO A 75 -5.83 -7.91 13.74
C PRO A 75 -7.15 -7.75 14.50
N HIS A 76 -7.31 -6.64 15.23
CA HIS A 76 -8.50 -6.36 16.04
C HIS A 76 -9.45 -5.35 15.38
N ASN A 77 -9.10 -4.86 14.19
CA ASN A 77 -9.96 -3.96 13.45
C ASN A 77 -11.25 -4.69 13.04
N PRO A 78 -12.44 -4.10 13.23
CA PRO A 78 -13.70 -4.75 12.85
C PRO A 78 -13.81 -5.06 11.34
N ALA A 79 -13.03 -4.36 10.50
CA ALA A 79 -12.96 -4.58 9.08
C ALA A 79 -11.83 -5.53 8.63
N VAL A 80 -11.07 -6.15 9.56
CA VAL A 80 -10.00 -7.10 9.19
C VAL A 80 -10.56 -8.31 8.44
N VAL A 81 -11.72 -8.80 8.86
CA VAL A 81 -12.46 -9.82 8.10
C VAL A 81 -13.31 -9.07 7.07
N GLY A 82 -13.06 -9.33 5.79
CA GLY A 82 -13.69 -8.64 4.68
C GLY A 82 -15.17 -9.02 4.49
N ALA A 83 -15.83 -8.40 3.50
CA ALA A 83 -17.27 -8.57 3.30
C ALA A 83 -17.69 -10.03 3.01
N LEU A 84 -16.91 -10.78 2.24
CA LEU A 84 -17.14 -12.21 2.01
C LEU A 84 -16.71 -13.05 3.20
N GLY A 85 -15.57 -12.73 3.81
CA GLY A 85 -15.10 -13.40 5.02
C GLY A 85 -16.12 -13.35 6.17
N ARG A 86 -16.86 -12.24 6.31
CA ARG A 86 -17.90 -12.08 7.34
C ARG A 86 -19.11 -13.01 7.15
N ARG A 87 -19.31 -13.55 5.94
CA ARG A 87 -20.35 -14.55 5.65
C ARG A 87 -19.94 -15.96 6.12
N LEU A 88 -18.68 -16.16 6.50
CA LEU A 88 -18.17 -17.43 6.99
C LEU A 88 -18.44 -17.62 8.49
N PRO A 89 -18.51 -18.87 8.98
CA PRO A 89 -18.47 -19.19 10.40
C PRO A 89 -17.27 -18.55 11.13
N LYS A 90 -17.40 -18.31 12.45
CA LYS A 90 -16.38 -17.57 13.22
C LYS A 90 -15.03 -18.28 13.32
N ASP A 91 -15.03 -19.61 13.34
CA ASP A 91 -13.84 -20.46 13.26
C ASP A 91 -13.12 -20.30 11.91
N GLU A 92 -13.86 -20.29 10.80
CA GLU A 92 -13.28 -19.99 9.48
C GLU A 92 -12.74 -18.56 9.39
N GLN A 93 -13.43 -17.57 9.98
CA GLN A 93 -12.92 -16.18 10.07
C GLN A 93 -11.57 -16.12 10.80
N ARG A 94 -11.44 -16.83 11.93
CA ARG A 94 -10.16 -16.93 12.65
C ARG A 94 -9.09 -17.63 11.82
N ALA A 95 -9.46 -18.68 11.07
CA ALA A 95 -8.56 -19.39 10.18
C ALA A 95 -8.05 -18.49 9.04
N LEU A 96 -8.87 -17.60 8.49
CA LEU A 96 -8.43 -16.60 7.50
C LEU A 96 -7.32 -15.70 8.06
N ILE A 97 -7.50 -15.20 9.29
CA ILE A 97 -6.49 -14.36 9.95
C ILE A 97 -5.20 -15.15 10.17
N ALA A 98 -5.30 -16.35 10.74
CA ALA A 98 -4.14 -17.19 11.04
C ALA A 98 -3.38 -17.61 9.77
N ARG A 99 -4.09 -17.89 8.66
CA ARG A 99 -3.50 -18.44 7.44
C ARG A 99 -2.96 -17.39 6.48
N TYR A 100 -3.54 -16.20 6.43
CA TYR A 100 -3.21 -15.18 5.42
C TYR A 100 -2.75 -13.86 6.03
N HIS A 101 -3.45 -13.36 7.04
CA HIS A 101 -3.13 -12.06 7.65
C HIS A 101 -1.84 -12.09 8.48
N ALA A 102 -1.80 -12.96 9.50
CA ALA A 102 -0.67 -13.03 10.41
C ALA A 102 0.66 -13.35 9.69
N PRO A 103 0.70 -14.29 8.72
CA PRO A 103 1.93 -14.55 7.95
C PRO A 103 2.36 -13.37 7.08
N HIS A 104 1.43 -12.63 6.49
CA HIS A 104 1.76 -11.43 5.71
C HIS A 104 2.43 -10.37 6.60
N TRP A 105 1.81 -10.07 7.76
CA TRP A 105 2.36 -9.11 8.71
C TRP A 105 3.72 -9.55 9.28
N ALA A 106 3.87 -10.83 9.61
CA ALA A 106 5.15 -11.39 10.04
C ALA A 106 6.23 -11.20 8.97
N ARG A 107 5.91 -11.46 7.71
CA ARG A 107 6.84 -11.27 6.59
C ARG A 107 7.23 -9.81 6.40
N VAL A 108 6.27 -8.87 6.51
CA VAL A 108 6.58 -7.43 6.43
C VAL A 108 7.53 -7.03 7.55
N ARG A 109 7.26 -7.44 8.80
CA ARG A 109 8.15 -7.16 9.94
C ARG A 109 9.55 -7.73 9.73
N GLU A 110 9.66 -8.96 9.24
CA GLU A 110 10.94 -9.59 8.93
C GLU A 110 11.74 -8.79 7.89
N VAL A 111 11.10 -8.38 6.80
CA VAL A 111 11.74 -7.58 5.73
C VAL A 111 12.16 -6.21 6.23
N LEU A 112 11.31 -5.53 7.02
CA LEU A 112 11.65 -4.26 7.64
C LEU A 112 12.83 -4.40 8.62
N GLY A 113 12.82 -5.44 9.45
CA GLY A 113 13.91 -5.75 10.38
C GLY A 113 15.23 -6.02 9.65
N ALA A 114 15.18 -6.75 8.53
CA ALA A 114 16.34 -6.98 7.68
C ALA A 114 16.87 -5.68 7.03
N ALA A 115 15.98 -4.80 6.57
CA ALA A 115 16.32 -3.51 6.00
C ALA A 115 16.93 -2.55 7.04
N ALA A 116 16.46 -2.62 8.29
CA ALA A 116 16.94 -1.77 9.39
C ALA A 116 18.33 -2.18 9.96
N ARG A 117 18.88 -3.34 9.55
CA ARG A 117 20.22 -3.78 9.98
C ARG A 117 21.29 -2.74 9.66
N GLY A 118 22.30 -2.63 10.52
CA GLY A 118 23.34 -1.59 10.42
C GLY A 118 22.86 -0.18 10.83
N GLY A 119 21.67 -0.09 11.41
CA GLY A 119 21.14 1.13 12.02
C GLY A 119 20.70 2.21 11.03
N ARG A 120 20.37 1.83 9.79
CA ARG A 120 19.79 2.74 8.80
C ARG A 120 18.28 2.87 9.03
N PRO A 121 17.70 4.07 8.89
CA PRO A 121 16.25 4.22 8.92
C PRO A 121 15.61 3.52 7.71
N VAL A 122 14.34 3.14 7.84
CA VAL A 122 13.55 2.51 6.79
C VAL A 122 12.46 3.46 6.34
N LEU A 123 12.37 3.66 5.02
CA LEU A 123 11.22 4.25 4.36
C LEU A 123 10.36 3.11 3.82
N HIS A 124 9.16 2.98 4.35
CA HIS A 124 8.19 1.98 3.94
C HIS A 124 7.11 2.62 3.08
N ILE A 125 6.92 2.11 1.86
CA ILE A 125 5.87 2.56 0.93
C ILE A 125 4.91 1.40 0.65
N ALA A 126 3.70 1.48 1.17
CA ALA A 126 2.58 0.61 0.81
C ALA A 126 1.92 1.14 -0.46
N VAL A 127 1.88 0.34 -1.53
CA VAL A 127 1.37 0.77 -2.85
C VAL A 127 -0.08 0.34 -2.99
N HIS A 128 -0.94 1.32 -3.20
CA HIS A 128 -2.39 1.19 -3.34
C HIS A 128 -2.89 1.89 -4.61
N SER A 129 -4.13 1.62 -4.99
CA SER A 129 -4.80 2.38 -6.03
C SER A 129 -6.27 2.63 -5.71
N PHE A 130 -6.79 3.76 -6.20
CA PHE A 130 -8.16 4.18 -5.95
C PHE A 130 -8.90 4.46 -7.26
N VAL A 131 -10.21 4.20 -7.25
CA VAL A 131 -11.09 4.49 -8.39
C VAL A 131 -11.18 6.00 -8.66
N PRO A 132 -11.22 6.44 -9.92
CA PRO A 132 -11.28 7.86 -10.29
C PRO A 132 -12.58 8.56 -9.86
N VAL A 133 -13.66 7.80 -9.71
CA VAL A 133 -14.97 8.27 -9.23
C VAL A 133 -15.46 7.35 -8.13
N LEU A 134 -15.86 7.90 -6.99
CA LEU A 134 -16.53 7.15 -5.93
C LEU A 134 -17.79 7.92 -5.53
N ASP A 135 -18.93 7.23 -5.50
CA ASP A 135 -20.23 7.80 -5.08
C ASP A 135 -20.61 9.11 -5.81
N GLY A 136 -20.18 9.24 -7.08
CA GLY A 136 -20.39 10.43 -7.91
C GLY A 136 -19.27 11.48 -7.82
N ASP A 137 -18.41 11.41 -6.80
CA ASP A 137 -17.32 12.36 -6.60
C ASP A 137 -16.10 12.00 -7.44
N ARG A 138 -15.72 12.90 -8.36
CA ARG A 138 -14.53 12.78 -9.19
C ARG A 138 -13.28 13.16 -8.40
N ARG A 139 -12.28 12.29 -8.43
CA ARG A 139 -10.96 12.51 -7.83
C ARG A 139 -9.98 12.94 -8.89
N ASP A 140 -9.72 14.24 -8.93
CA ASP A 140 -8.97 14.92 -9.98
C ASP A 140 -7.46 14.97 -9.70
N PHE A 141 -6.87 13.92 -9.15
CA PHE A 141 -5.44 13.84 -8.90
C PHE A 141 -4.90 12.45 -9.18
N GLU A 142 -3.63 12.37 -9.56
CA GLU A 142 -3.00 11.10 -9.93
C GLU A 142 -2.37 10.39 -8.72
N ILE A 143 -1.88 11.15 -7.74
CA ILE A 143 -1.13 10.59 -6.59
C ILE A 143 -1.64 11.18 -5.27
N GLY A 144 -1.97 10.29 -4.32
CA GLY A 144 -2.10 10.58 -2.91
C GLY A 144 -0.88 10.12 -2.13
N LEU A 145 -0.28 11.01 -1.34
CA LEU A 145 0.78 10.67 -0.38
C LEU A 145 0.18 10.64 1.03
N LEU A 146 -0.08 9.45 1.53
CA LEU A 146 -0.75 9.23 2.81
C LEU A 146 0.30 8.90 3.86
N TYR A 147 0.30 9.66 4.95
CA TYR A 147 1.27 9.51 6.05
C TYR A 147 0.65 10.03 7.35
N ASP A 148 1.31 9.87 8.49
CA ASP A 148 0.84 10.46 9.74
C ASP A 148 1.32 11.93 9.85
N PRO A 149 0.43 12.94 9.77
CA PRO A 149 0.82 14.34 9.83
C PRO A 149 1.41 14.76 11.19
N ALA A 150 1.13 14.01 12.25
CA ALA A 150 1.71 14.23 13.57
C ALA A 150 3.20 13.86 13.62
N ARG A 151 3.69 13.00 12.71
CA ARG A 151 5.10 12.59 12.66
C ARG A 151 5.92 13.55 11.82
N ALA A 152 6.73 14.38 12.49
CA ALA A 152 7.57 15.39 11.83
C ALA A 152 8.50 14.83 10.72
N PRO A 153 9.13 13.64 10.86
CA PRO A 153 9.92 13.05 9.77
C PRO A 153 9.08 12.74 8.52
N GLU A 154 7.89 12.15 8.69
CA GLU A 154 6.99 11.83 7.58
C GLU A 154 6.47 13.12 6.91
N ARG A 155 6.08 14.14 7.69
CA ARG A 155 5.64 15.44 7.13
C ARG A 155 6.71 16.11 6.27
N ARG A 156 7.99 16.06 6.69
CA ARG A 156 9.11 16.61 5.92
C ARG A 156 9.35 15.82 4.64
N LEU A 157 9.40 14.49 4.73
CA LEU A 157 9.55 13.60 3.56
C LEU A 157 8.39 13.77 2.58
N ALA A 158 7.16 13.90 3.06
CA ALA A 158 5.98 14.11 2.22
C ALA A 158 6.05 15.44 1.45
N ALA A 159 6.50 16.52 2.11
CA ALA A 159 6.68 17.82 1.46
C ALA A 159 7.77 17.77 0.40
N GLU A 160 8.91 17.15 0.71
CA GLU A 160 10.03 17.00 -0.22
C GLU A 160 9.65 16.13 -1.42
N TRP A 161 9.04 14.97 -1.19
CA TRP A 161 8.61 14.06 -2.25
C TRP A 161 7.55 14.68 -3.14
N LYS A 162 6.54 15.33 -2.55
CA LYS A 162 5.52 16.07 -3.31
C LYS A 162 6.15 17.10 -4.23
N ARG A 163 7.09 17.92 -3.73
CA ARG A 163 7.78 18.92 -4.54
C ARG A 163 8.45 18.28 -5.76
N LEU A 164 9.21 17.20 -5.55
CA LEU A 164 9.89 16.50 -6.63
C LEU A 164 8.93 15.87 -7.66
N LEU A 165 7.77 15.38 -7.21
CA LEU A 165 6.74 14.86 -8.12
C LEU A 165 6.10 15.97 -8.96
N LEU A 166 5.84 17.15 -8.36
CA LEU A 166 5.29 18.32 -9.06
C LEU A 166 6.29 18.90 -10.07
N ASP A 167 7.57 18.91 -9.74
CA ASP A 167 8.66 19.39 -10.61
C ASP A 167 8.94 18.43 -11.79
N SER A 168 8.31 17.25 -11.81
CA SER A 168 8.49 16.29 -12.90
C SER A 168 7.86 16.79 -14.22
N PRO A 169 8.41 16.41 -15.39
CA PRO A 169 7.87 16.84 -16.70
C PRO A 169 6.40 16.49 -16.93
N ARG A 170 5.85 15.53 -16.17
CA ARG A 170 4.45 15.08 -16.28
C ARG A 170 3.42 16.01 -15.64
N ARG A 171 3.85 17.02 -14.86
CA ARG A 171 2.95 17.96 -14.15
C ARG A 171 1.85 17.23 -13.38
N LEU A 172 2.24 16.21 -12.61
CA LEU A 172 1.31 15.39 -11.83
C LEU A 172 0.57 16.22 -10.80
N ARG A 173 -0.72 15.93 -10.56
CA ARG A 173 -1.47 16.46 -9.43
C ARG A 173 -1.29 15.52 -8.26
N VAL A 174 -0.66 16.06 -7.21
CA VAL A 174 -0.29 15.30 -6.02
C VAL A 174 -0.95 15.89 -4.78
N ARG A 175 -1.73 15.07 -4.08
CA ARG A 175 -2.38 15.43 -2.81
C ARG A 175 -1.66 14.76 -1.66
N ARG A 176 -1.77 15.36 -0.46
CA ARG A 176 -1.25 14.78 0.79
C ARG A 176 -2.46 14.39 1.61
N ASN A 177 -2.50 13.15 2.09
CA ASN A 177 -3.60 12.66 2.92
C ASN A 177 -4.98 12.79 2.24
N GLU A 178 -5.01 12.58 0.92
CA GLU A 178 -6.21 12.40 0.10
C GLU A 178 -5.96 11.19 -0.82
N PRO A 179 -6.96 10.33 -1.08
CA PRO A 179 -8.36 10.45 -0.64
C PRO A 179 -8.59 10.05 0.82
N TYR A 180 -7.56 9.56 1.53
CA TYR A 180 -7.66 9.12 2.92
C TYR A 180 -6.63 9.81 3.81
N ARG A 181 -6.90 9.87 5.11
CA ARG A 181 -6.07 10.60 6.08
C ARG A 181 -4.67 10.01 6.33
N GLY A 182 -4.38 8.78 5.92
CA GLY A 182 -3.05 8.14 6.09
C GLY A 182 -2.68 7.74 7.52
N ASN A 183 -3.63 7.84 8.45
CA ASN A 183 -3.52 7.44 9.86
C ASN A 183 -4.63 6.48 10.30
N ALA A 184 -5.32 5.86 9.33
CA ALA A 184 -6.29 4.81 9.61
C ALA A 184 -5.59 3.61 10.28
N ASP A 185 -6.38 2.77 10.94
CA ASP A 185 -5.89 1.57 11.62
C ASP A 185 -5.50 0.46 10.61
N GLY A 186 -4.36 0.67 9.97
CA GLY A 186 -3.72 -0.23 9.00
C GLY A 186 -2.26 -0.52 9.31
N LEU A 187 -1.59 -1.20 8.39
CA LEU A 187 -0.25 -1.75 8.61
C LEU A 187 0.78 -0.66 8.91
N ALA A 188 0.79 0.43 8.12
CA ALA A 188 1.70 1.53 8.34
C ALA A 188 1.52 2.15 9.73
N THR A 189 0.28 2.34 10.18
CA THR A 189 -0.04 2.88 11.52
C THR A 189 0.38 1.95 12.65
N ALA A 190 0.18 0.64 12.51
CA ALA A 190 0.66 -0.33 13.49
C ALA A 190 2.19 -0.29 13.62
N LEU A 191 2.91 -0.27 12.49
CA LEU A 191 4.37 -0.17 12.46
C LEU A 191 4.91 1.13 13.07
N ARG A 192 4.17 2.25 12.97
CA ARG A 192 4.54 3.51 13.65
C ARG A 192 4.53 3.39 15.17
N ARG A 193 3.73 2.47 15.74
CA ARG A 193 3.67 2.18 17.18
C ARG A 193 4.78 1.23 17.62
N GLU A 194 5.22 0.35 16.71
CA GLU A 194 6.29 -0.62 16.96
C GLU A 194 7.69 -0.03 16.76
N LEU A 195 7.84 0.99 15.90
CA LEU A 195 9.14 1.53 15.49
C LEU A 195 9.22 3.05 15.71
N PRO A 196 10.31 3.55 16.33
CA PRO A 196 10.46 4.98 16.61
C PRO A 196 10.60 5.81 15.33
N ALA A 197 10.25 7.09 15.40
CA ALA A 197 10.27 8.01 14.25
C ALA A 197 11.67 8.25 13.67
N THR A 198 12.72 7.94 14.44
CA THR A 198 14.12 7.97 13.99
C THR A 198 14.51 6.76 13.15
N ARG A 199 13.69 5.70 13.13
CA ARG A 199 13.98 4.43 12.46
C ARG A 199 13.00 4.07 11.36
N TYR A 200 11.80 4.62 11.39
CA TYR A 200 10.74 4.24 10.46
C TYR A 200 9.88 5.43 10.05
N ALA A 201 9.70 5.58 8.74
CA ALA A 201 8.71 6.44 8.12
C ALA A 201 7.83 5.58 7.20
N GLY A 202 6.51 5.62 7.42
CA GLY A 202 5.55 4.84 6.64
C GLY A 202 4.68 5.74 5.77
N PHE A 203 4.50 5.36 4.51
CA PHE A 203 3.61 6.02 3.58
C PHE A 203 2.71 4.99 2.89
N GLU A 204 1.46 5.36 2.65
CA GLU A 204 0.61 4.73 1.64
C GLU A 204 0.69 5.60 0.37
N LEU A 205 1.14 5.01 -0.73
CA LEU A 205 1.17 5.62 -2.06
C LEU A 205 -0.12 5.23 -2.78
N GLU A 206 -1.05 6.17 -2.87
CA GLU A 206 -2.35 5.99 -3.50
C GLU A 206 -2.29 6.48 -4.94
N LEU A 207 -2.59 5.59 -5.90
CA LEU A 207 -2.53 5.89 -7.33
C LEU A 207 -3.92 5.85 -7.95
N ASN A 208 -4.27 6.90 -8.70
CA ASN A 208 -5.55 6.93 -9.40
C ASN A 208 -5.55 5.88 -10.52
N GLN A 209 -6.52 4.97 -10.52
CA GLN A 209 -6.59 3.88 -11.49
C GLN A 209 -6.67 4.37 -12.94
N ALA A 210 -7.25 5.54 -13.19
CA ALA A 210 -7.27 6.15 -14.53
C ALA A 210 -5.85 6.44 -15.07
N ALA A 211 -4.87 6.69 -14.19
CA ALA A 211 -3.47 6.88 -14.58
C ALA A 211 -2.72 5.56 -14.81
N LEU A 212 -3.34 4.41 -14.53
CA LEU A 212 -2.74 3.07 -14.58
C LEU A 212 -3.25 2.20 -15.72
N GLU A 213 -4.35 2.60 -16.38
CA GLU A 213 -4.99 1.84 -17.48
C GLU A 213 -4.06 1.65 -18.67
N ASP A 214 -3.46 2.73 -19.16
CA ASP A 214 -2.51 2.67 -20.26
C ASP A 214 -1.10 2.24 -19.79
N ALA A 215 -0.53 1.24 -20.46
CA ALA A 215 0.77 0.71 -20.13
C ALA A 215 1.91 1.73 -20.28
N SER A 216 1.82 2.64 -21.27
CA SER A 216 2.83 3.69 -21.45
C SER A 216 2.74 4.71 -20.32
N SER A 217 1.52 5.14 -19.99
CA SER A 217 1.28 6.09 -18.92
C SER A 217 1.71 5.56 -17.56
N ARG A 218 1.39 4.29 -17.29
CA ARG A 218 1.84 3.60 -16.08
C ARG A 218 3.36 3.49 -15.99
N ARG A 219 4.06 3.15 -17.09
CA ARG A 219 5.53 3.09 -17.11
C ARG A 219 6.15 4.44 -16.78
N ALA A 220 5.70 5.51 -17.43
CA ALA A 220 6.24 6.84 -17.20
C ALA A 220 5.89 7.37 -15.79
N LEU A 221 4.73 7.02 -15.23
CA LEU A 221 4.41 7.29 -13.83
C LEU A 221 5.37 6.58 -12.88
N VAL A 222 5.63 5.29 -13.12
CA VAL A 222 6.62 4.51 -12.35
C VAL A 222 8.02 5.11 -12.45
N ASP A 223 8.43 5.58 -13.62
CA ASP A 223 9.75 6.20 -13.81
C ASP A 223 9.90 7.49 -12.99
N VAL A 224 8.87 8.34 -12.98
CA VAL A 224 8.85 9.55 -12.13
C VAL A 224 8.88 9.18 -10.65
N ILE A 225 8.04 8.25 -10.22
CA ILE A 225 7.97 7.83 -8.81
C ILE A 225 9.31 7.21 -8.36
N ALA A 226 9.92 6.34 -9.17
CA ALA A 226 11.21 5.75 -8.86
C ALA A 226 12.32 6.80 -8.79
N THR A 227 12.36 7.74 -9.73
CA THR A 227 13.36 8.81 -9.75
C THR A 227 13.27 9.69 -8.51
N THR A 228 12.05 10.10 -8.14
CA THR A 228 11.82 10.96 -6.98
C THR A 228 12.05 10.22 -5.66
N LEU A 229 11.70 8.92 -5.56
CA LEU A 229 12.02 8.10 -4.40
C LEU A 229 13.53 7.96 -4.19
N ARG A 230 14.32 7.76 -5.24
CA ARG A 230 15.79 7.72 -5.14
C ARG A 230 16.38 9.01 -4.59
N ALA A 231 15.76 10.15 -4.87
CA ALA A 231 16.26 11.44 -4.40
C ALA A 231 16.00 11.69 -2.91
N ILE A 232 14.96 11.07 -2.32
CA ILE A 232 14.61 11.24 -0.91
C ILE A 232 15.07 10.08 0.00
N CYS A 233 15.49 8.96 -0.60
CA CYS A 233 16.07 7.82 0.11
C CYS A 233 17.54 8.07 0.42
#